data_AF-A0A093EUQ0-F1
#
_entry.id   AF-A0A093EUQ0-F1
#
_cell.length_a   1.000
_cell.length_b   1.000
_cell.length_c   1.000
_cell.angle_alpha   90.00
_cell.angle_beta   90.00
_cell.angle_gamma   90.00
#
_symmetry.space_group_name_H-M   'P 1'
#
loop_
_entity.id
_entity.type
_entity.pdbx_description
1 polymer ?
#
loop_
_entity_poly.entity_id
_entity_poly.type
_entity_poly.pdbx_seq_one_letter_code
_entity_poly.pdbx_strand_id
1 'polypeptide(L)'
;HRESVLAIRREDVNAWERRAPLAPKHVKELTQMGYKVLVQPSNRRAIHEKDYVKAGGIIQEDISEASLIIGVKKPPEDKLIPKKNYAFFSHTIKAQEANMSLLDEILRQEIRLFDYEKMVDHKGMRVVAFGKWAGVAGMINILHGLGLRFLALGHHTPFMHIGMAHNYRNSSQAVQAVRDAGYEISLGLMPKSVGPLTFVFTGTGNVSKGAQEMFNALPCEFVEPHELKEVSRSGDLRKVYGTVLSRHHHLVRKRDGLYDPVDYDKHPELYTSRFNTDIAPYTTCLINGIYWEQHTPRLLSRQDAQNLLVPVRSSTGARDGCPELPHRLLAICDISADTGGSIEFMTECTTIDSPFCMYDADQHIIHDSVEGSGILMCSIDNLPAQLPIEATEYFGDMLFPYIEEMLLSEGSEPLEKQNYSPVVRDAVIASNGSLTAKYEYIQKLRESREYTQSLKMANKKRVLLLGSGYVSGPVLEYLTRDSNIDITVG
;
A
#
# COMPACT_ATOMS: atom_id res chain seq x y z
N HIS A 1 12.68 -17.97 37.52
CA HIS A 1 12.79 -17.52 36.12
C HIS A 1 11.45 -17.75 35.45
N ARG A 2 10.76 -16.68 35.05
CA ARG A 2 9.59 -16.83 34.16
C ARG A 2 10.15 -17.28 32.81
N GLU A 3 9.58 -18.34 32.26
CA GLU A 3 9.90 -18.80 30.91
C GLU A 3 9.33 -17.77 29.93
N SER A 4 10.14 -17.20 29.04
CA SER A 4 9.68 -16.22 28.06
C SER A 4 8.78 -16.91 27.04
N VAL A 5 7.52 -16.49 26.95
CA VAL A 5 6.51 -17.11 26.10
C VAL A 5 6.10 -16.15 25.00
N LEU A 6 6.21 -16.59 23.74
CA LEU A 6 5.75 -15.84 22.58
C LEU A 6 4.33 -16.27 22.22
N ALA A 7 3.45 -15.33 21.90
CA ALA A 7 2.15 -15.61 21.31
C ALA A 7 2.01 -14.99 19.92
N ILE A 8 1.66 -15.83 18.94
CA ILE A 8 1.16 -15.40 17.64
C ILE A 8 -0.36 -15.27 17.76
N ARG A 9 -0.85 -14.03 17.80
CA ARG A 9 -2.29 -13.77 17.86
C ARG A 9 -2.98 -14.13 16.54
N ARG A 10 -4.31 -14.25 16.58
CA ARG A 10 -5.11 -14.29 15.34
C ARG A 10 -5.39 -12.88 14.84
N GLU A 11 -5.43 -12.73 13.52
CA GLU A 11 -5.82 -11.47 12.89
C GLU A 11 -7.34 -11.37 12.76
N ASP A 12 -7.89 -10.25 13.20
CA ASP A 12 -9.34 -9.99 13.26
C ASP A 12 -9.75 -8.61 12.72
N VAL A 13 -8.83 -7.86 12.10
CA VAL A 13 -9.11 -6.52 11.56
C VAL A 13 -10.08 -6.52 10.38
N ASN A 14 -9.98 -7.50 9.48
CA ASN A 14 -10.89 -7.67 8.35
C ASN A 14 -10.80 -9.10 7.79
N ALA A 15 -11.62 -9.42 6.77
CA ALA A 15 -11.68 -10.74 6.16
C ALA A 15 -10.42 -11.10 5.35
N TRP A 16 -9.73 -10.10 4.79
CA TRP A 16 -8.58 -10.26 3.90
C TRP A 16 -7.26 -10.47 4.65
N GLU A 17 -7.17 -10.03 5.90
CA GLU A 17 -5.97 -10.23 6.72
C GLU A 17 -5.85 -11.70 7.16
N ARG A 18 -5.20 -12.48 6.29
CA ARG A 18 -4.96 -13.92 6.47
C ARG A 18 -3.48 -14.23 6.74
N ARG A 19 -2.63 -13.20 6.79
CA ARG A 19 -1.19 -13.35 7.09
C ARG A 19 -0.97 -13.66 8.57
N ALA A 20 0.26 -13.99 8.91
CA ALA A 20 0.77 -14.03 10.27
C ALA A 20 2.12 -13.31 10.33
N PRO A 21 2.58 -12.88 11.51
CA PRO A 21 3.90 -12.27 11.65
C PRO A 21 5.04 -13.29 11.50
N LEU A 22 4.79 -14.57 11.78
CA LEU A 22 5.78 -15.65 11.67
C LEU A 22 5.16 -16.88 10.99
N ALA A 23 5.86 -17.40 9.97
CA ALA A 23 5.62 -18.72 9.36
C ALA A 23 6.10 -19.89 10.26
N PRO A 24 5.65 -21.14 10.01
CA PRO A 24 6.07 -22.32 10.76
C PRO A 24 7.58 -22.55 10.85
N LYS A 25 8.36 -22.17 9.82
CA LYS A 25 9.83 -22.27 9.87
C LYS A 25 10.43 -21.48 11.05
N HIS A 26 9.96 -20.25 11.26
CA HIS A 26 10.41 -19.41 12.37
C HIS A 26 9.96 -19.96 13.72
N VAL A 27 8.75 -20.54 13.80
CA VAL A 27 8.25 -21.17 15.02
C VAL A 27 9.08 -22.40 15.37
N LYS A 28 9.51 -23.17 14.36
CA LYS A 28 10.42 -24.29 14.55
C LYS A 28 11.77 -23.82 15.09
N GLU A 29 12.31 -22.73 14.58
CA GLU A 29 13.57 -22.17 15.09
C GLU A 29 13.44 -21.70 16.55
N LEU A 30 12.38 -20.95 16.89
CA LEU A 30 12.12 -20.51 18.27
C LEU A 30 11.98 -21.68 19.25
N THR A 31 11.25 -22.72 18.86
CA THR A 31 11.04 -23.89 19.72
C THR A 31 12.32 -24.71 19.89
N GLN A 32 13.16 -24.77 18.85
CA GLN A 32 14.51 -25.37 18.93
C GLN A 32 15.46 -24.57 19.84
N MET A 33 15.28 -23.23 19.91
CA MET A 33 15.98 -22.38 20.88
C MET A 33 15.46 -22.54 22.32
N GLY A 34 14.39 -23.29 22.53
CA GLY A 34 13.80 -23.55 23.85
C GLY A 34 12.68 -22.59 24.23
N TYR A 35 12.21 -21.72 23.32
CA TYR A 35 11.09 -20.83 23.60
C TYR A 35 9.74 -21.53 23.42
N LYS A 36 8.82 -21.26 24.34
CA LYS A 36 7.42 -21.68 24.22
C LYS A 36 6.69 -20.72 23.28
N VAL A 37 6.10 -21.27 22.22
CA VAL A 37 5.35 -20.49 21.21
C VAL A 37 3.88 -20.89 21.23
N LEU A 38 3.02 -19.99 21.72
CA LEU A 38 1.58 -20.10 21.65
C LEU A 38 1.08 -19.55 20.30
N VAL A 39 0.10 -20.23 19.71
CA VAL A 39 -0.55 -19.79 18.47
C VAL A 39 -2.05 -19.79 18.70
N GLN A 40 -2.68 -18.63 18.59
CA GLN A 40 -4.14 -18.57 18.71
C GLN A 40 -4.81 -19.30 17.54
N PRO A 41 -5.85 -20.13 17.80
CA PRO A 41 -6.66 -20.74 16.77
C PRO A 41 -7.26 -19.69 15.82
N SER A 42 -7.21 -19.97 14.51
CA SER A 42 -7.81 -19.10 13.50
C SER A 42 -8.09 -19.86 12.20
N ASN A 43 -9.36 -19.92 11.81
CA ASN A 43 -9.78 -20.44 10.51
C ASN A 43 -9.54 -19.44 9.36
N ARG A 44 -9.17 -18.19 9.68
CA ARG A 44 -8.87 -17.15 8.69
C ARG A 44 -7.42 -17.20 8.21
N ARG A 45 -6.49 -17.59 9.08
CA ARG A 45 -5.06 -17.64 8.78
C ARG A 45 -4.82 -18.58 7.59
N ALA A 46 -4.04 -18.11 6.61
CA ALA A 46 -3.76 -18.87 5.40
C ALA A 46 -2.91 -20.12 5.66
N ILE A 47 -2.00 -20.04 6.62
CA ILE A 47 -1.19 -21.18 7.07
C ILE A 47 -1.99 -21.96 8.11
N HIS A 48 -2.20 -23.25 7.85
CA HIS A 48 -3.01 -24.12 8.68
C HIS A 48 -2.34 -24.41 10.03
N GLU A 49 -3.12 -24.52 11.11
CA GLU A 49 -2.62 -24.77 12.47
C GLU A 49 -1.75 -26.02 12.61
N LYS A 50 -2.09 -27.10 11.87
CA LYS A 50 -1.29 -28.33 11.79
C LYS A 50 0.18 -28.08 11.44
N ASP A 51 0.47 -27.07 10.62
CA ASP A 51 1.86 -26.76 10.26
C ASP A 51 2.59 -26.02 11.39
N TYR A 52 1.87 -25.21 12.17
CA TYR A 52 2.40 -24.66 13.43
C TYR A 52 2.65 -25.75 14.47
N VAL A 53 1.74 -26.72 14.63
CA VAL A 53 1.92 -27.86 15.55
C VAL A 53 3.14 -28.68 15.18
N LYS A 54 3.31 -29.02 13.89
CA LYS A 54 4.51 -29.73 13.40
C LYS A 54 5.80 -28.94 13.65
N ALA A 55 5.72 -27.63 13.69
CA ALA A 55 6.83 -26.74 14.02
C ALA A 55 7.06 -26.57 15.53
N GLY A 56 6.32 -27.28 16.39
CA GLY A 56 6.45 -27.19 17.86
C GLY A 56 5.60 -26.08 18.51
N GLY A 57 4.79 -25.37 17.72
CA GLY A 57 3.85 -24.38 18.25
C GLY A 57 2.68 -25.05 18.98
N ILE A 58 2.18 -24.38 20.03
CA ILE A 58 1.07 -24.85 20.87
C ILE A 58 -0.18 -24.08 20.49
N ILE A 59 -1.20 -24.77 19.97
CA ILE A 59 -2.48 -24.15 19.65
C ILE A 59 -3.24 -23.88 20.94
N GLN A 60 -3.45 -22.60 21.28
CA GLN A 60 -4.05 -22.20 22.56
C GLN A 60 -4.84 -20.90 22.41
N GLU A 61 -6.07 -20.89 22.92
CA GLU A 61 -6.96 -19.72 22.86
C GLU A 61 -6.49 -18.60 23.81
N ASP A 62 -6.27 -18.96 25.07
CA ASP A 62 -5.74 -18.07 26.09
C ASP A 62 -4.24 -17.86 25.87
N ILE A 63 -3.83 -16.61 25.70
CA ILE A 63 -2.44 -16.20 25.50
C ILE A 63 -1.93 -15.31 26.64
N SER A 64 -2.65 -15.25 27.77
CA SER A 64 -2.30 -14.42 28.93
C SER A 64 -0.94 -14.75 29.54
N GLU A 65 -0.44 -15.97 29.35
CA GLU A 65 0.90 -16.39 29.75
C GLU A 65 2.01 -15.67 28.96
N ALA A 66 1.75 -15.27 27.72
CA ALA A 66 2.76 -14.69 26.82
C ALA A 66 3.40 -13.43 27.40
N SER A 67 4.74 -13.32 27.31
CA SER A 67 5.46 -12.07 27.58
C SER A 67 5.43 -11.15 26.37
N LEU A 68 5.50 -11.72 25.16
CA LEU A 68 5.42 -11.04 23.87
C LEU A 68 4.25 -11.54 23.04
N ILE A 69 3.37 -10.63 22.62
CA ILE A 69 2.24 -10.90 21.74
C ILE A 69 2.50 -10.20 20.40
N ILE A 70 2.59 -10.98 19.32
CA ILE A 70 2.87 -10.46 17.98
C ILE A 70 1.70 -10.69 17.04
N GLY A 71 1.42 -9.70 16.19
CA GLY A 71 0.45 -9.76 15.11
C GLY A 71 0.91 -8.90 13.93
N VAL A 72 0.27 -9.06 12.78
CA VAL A 72 0.50 -8.18 11.62
C VAL A 72 -0.19 -6.84 11.85
N LYS A 73 -1.47 -6.87 12.27
CA LYS A 73 -2.29 -5.68 12.51
C LYS A 73 -2.68 -5.57 13.98
N LYS A 74 -3.18 -4.38 14.33
CA LYS A 74 -3.62 -4.05 15.69
C LYS A 74 -4.68 -5.05 16.23
N PRO A 75 -4.63 -5.39 17.51
CA PRO A 75 -5.72 -6.10 18.18
C PRO A 75 -6.93 -5.18 18.45
N PRO A 76 -8.12 -5.74 18.68
CA PRO A 76 -9.23 -5.04 19.30
C PRO A 76 -8.83 -4.53 20.69
N GLU A 77 -9.26 -3.32 21.04
CA GLU A 77 -8.89 -2.63 22.27
C GLU A 77 -9.33 -3.41 23.52
N ASP A 78 -10.50 -4.06 23.47
CA ASP A 78 -11.07 -4.88 24.54
C ASP A 78 -10.32 -6.19 24.79
N LYS A 79 -9.43 -6.59 23.87
CA LYS A 79 -8.62 -7.82 23.97
C LYS A 79 -7.18 -7.56 24.36
N LEU A 80 -6.80 -6.30 24.59
CA LEU A 80 -5.47 -5.96 25.08
C LEU A 80 -5.26 -6.53 26.49
N ILE A 81 -4.04 -6.99 26.75
CA ILE A 81 -3.65 -7.60 28.03
C ILE A 81 -2.65 -6.65 28.71
N PRO A 82 -2.92 -6.19 29.93
CA PRO A 82 -2.06 -5.21 30.60
C PRO A 82 -0.64 -5.72 30.83
N LYS A 83 0.32 -4.79 30.81
CA LYS A 83 1.73 -5.02 31.18
C LYS A 83 2.42 -6.10 30.33
N LYS A 84 2.04 -6.21 29.06
CA LYS A 84 2.66 -7.11 28.07
C LYS A 84 3.46 -6.34 27.04
N ASN A 85 4.34 -7.05 26.33
CA ASN A 85 4.93 -6.56 25.09
C ASN A 85 4.01 -6.89 23.92
N TYR A 86 3.81 -5.91 23.04
CA TYR A 86 3.07 -6.07 21.79
C TYR A 86 3.91 -5.60 20.61
N ALA A 87 3.94 -6.38 19.53
CA ALA A 87 4.57 -5.96 18.28
C ALA A 87 3.60 -6.12 17.10
N PHE A 88 3.31 -5.02 16.40
CA PHE A 88 2.43 -4.98 15.22
C PHE A 88 2.55 -3.63 14.49
N PHE A 89 2.01 -3.52 13.27
CA PHE A 89 1.83 -2.22 12.61
C PHE A 89 0.73 -1.42 13.29
N SER A 90 1.10 -0.48 14.17
CA SER A 90 0.13 0.24 15.00
C SER A 90 -0.58 1.36 14.25
N HIS A 91 0.09 1.95 13.26
CA HIS A 91 -0.38 3.11 12.52
C HIS A 91 -0.81 4.26 13.46
N THR A 92 0.00 4.53 14.49
CA THR A 92 -0.20 5.60 15.48
C THR A 92 0.80 6.76 15.34
N ILE A 93 1.95 6.51 14.73
CA ILE A 93 3.11 7.42 14.67
C ILE A 93 2.87 8.73 13.90
N LYS A 94 1.79 8.83 13.10
CA LYS A 94 1.37 10.06 12.40
C LYS A 94 0.11 10.68 13.04
N ALA A 95 -0.20 10.30 14.29
CA ALA A 95 -1.41 10.67 15.00
C ALA A 95 -2.69 10.38 14.19
N GLN A 96 -2.77 9.21 13.55
CA GLN A 96 -3.93 8.81 12.77
C GLN A 96 -5.16 8.63 13.67
N GLU A 97 -6.22 9.40 13.42
CA GLU A 97 -7.40 9.49 14.28
C GLU A 97 -8.01 8.13 14.61
N ALA A 98 -8.13 7.25 13.61
CA ALA A 98 -8.70 5.91 13.73
C ALA A 98 -7.94 4.96 14.69
N ASN A 99 -6.74 5.32 15.15
CA ASN A 99 -5.91 4.49 16.04
C ASN A 99 -5.51 5.22 17.34
N MET A 100 -6.01 6.43 17.60
CA MET A 100 -5.65 7.14 18.84
C MET A 100 -6.30 6.51 20.08
N SER A 101 -7.52 5.98 19.97
CA SER A 101 -8.17 5.22 21.04
C SER A 101 -7.34 3.99 21.45
N LEU A 102 -6.81 3.25 20.47
CA LEU A 102 -5.89 2.14 20.70
C LEU A 102 -4.63 2.60 21.45
N LEU A 103 -4.04 3.72 21.05
CA LEU A 103 -2.84 4.24 21.70
C LEU A 103 -3.14 4.63 23.16
N ASP A 104 -4.28 5.27 23.41
CA ASP A 104 -4.71 5.62 24.77
C ASP A 104 -4.87 4.38 25.64
N GLU A 105 -5.45 3.31 25.08
CA GLU A 105 -5.62 2.04 25.78
C GLU A 105 -4.28 1.34 26.05
N ILE A 106 -3.34 1.38 25.10
CA ILE A 106 -1.97 0.86 25.26
C ILE A 106 -1.25 1.58 26.41
N LEU A 107 -1.36 2.90 26.48
CA LEU A 107 -0.80 3.70 27.57
C LEU A 107 -1.48 3.35 28.90
N ARG A 108 -2.82 3.33 28.93
CA ARG A 108 -3.59 3.01 30.14
C ARG A 108 -3.26 1.63 30.71
N GLN A 109 -3.06 0.64 29.83
CA GLN A 109 -2.74 -0.74 30.20
C GLN A 109 -1.25 -0.97 30.48
N GLU A 110 -0.42 0.07 30.45
CA GLU A 110 1.03 -0.02 30.63
C GLU A 110 1.70 -1.03 29.66
N ILE A 111 1.20 -1.10 28.43
CA ILE A 111 1.72 -1.99 27.39
C ILE A 111 2.99 -1.39 26.79
N ARG A 112 3.99 -2.24 26.54
CA ARG A 112 5.13 -1.87 25.69
C ARG A 112 4.80 -2.18 24.24
N LEU A 113 4.75 -1.14 23.41
CA LEU A 113 4.40 -1.26 21.99
C LEU A 113 5.64 -1.11 21.10
N PHE A 114 5.95 -2.16 20.35
CA PHE A 114 6.90 -2.15 19.24
C PHE A 114 6.16 -1.96 17.92
N ASP A 115 6.47 -0.90 17.17
CA ASP A 115 5.89 -0.68 15.84
C ASP A 115 6.87 -1.09 14.75
N TYR A 116 6.48 -2.09 13.96
CA TYR A 116 7.28 -2.58 12.83
C TYR A 116 7.61 -1.49 11.79
N GLU A 117 6.79 -0.45 11.67
CA GLU A 117 7.06 0.68 10.77
C GLU A 117 8.31 1.46 11.18
N LYS A 118 8.68 1.40 12.46
CA LYS A 118 9.81 2.14 13.03
C LYS A 118 11.06 1.29 13.27
N MET A 119 11.04 0.03 12.85
CA MET A 119 12.24 -0.80 12.73
C MET A 119 13.06 -0.36 11.50
N VAL A 120 14.03 0.52 11.74
CA VAL A 120 14.91 1.10 10.71
C VAL A 120 16.38 0.84 11.05
N ASP A 121 17.21 0.64 10.02
CA ASP A 121 18.65 0.53 10.18
C ASP A 121 19.34 1.89 10.40
N HIS A 122 20.65 1.88 10.56
CA HIS A 122 21.48 3.07 10.73
C HIS A 122 21.48 4.03 9.53
N LYS A 123 20.98 3.59 8.36
CA LYS A 123 20.81 4.41 7.15
C LYS A 123 19.39 4.94 7.02
N GLY A 124 18.52 4.68 8.00
CA GLY A 124 17.10 5.06 7.97
C GLY A 124 16.24 4.16 7.07
N MET A 125 16.78 3.03 6.59
CA MET A 125 16.03 2.10 5.76
C MET A 125 15.21 1.15 6.63
N ARG A 126 13.93 0.97 6.28
CA ARG A 126 13.07 0.00 6.96
C ARG A 126 13.60 -1.42 6.76
N VAL A 127 13.81 -2.13 7.86
CA VAL A 127 14.31 -3.51 7.85
C VAL A 127 13.19 -4.55 7.81
N VAL A 128 11.99 -4.19 8.25
CA VAL A 128 10.81 -5.07 8.29
C VAL A 128 9.64 -4.42 7.52
N ALA A 129 9.27 -4.99 6.37
CA ALA A 129 8.19 -4.47 5.52
C ALA A 129 7.65 -5.53 4.54
N PHE A 130 6.44 -5.36 4.03
CA PHE A 130 5.87 -6.27 3.01
C PHE A 130 6.12 -5.83 1.56
N GLY A 131 7.04 -4.90 1.32
CA GLY A 131 7.16 -4.18 0.04
C GLY A 131 7.27 -5.08 -1.19
N LYS A 132 8.07 -6.16 -1.12
CA LYS A 132 8.22 -7.11 -2.24
C LYS A 132 6.87 -7.70 -2.68
N TRP A 133 6.11 -8.22 -1.73
CA TRP A 133 4.82 -8.87 -2.01
C TRP A 133 3.70 -7.88 -2.36
N ALA A 134 3.82 -6.61 -1.94
CA ALA A 134 2.97 -5.54 -2.45
C ALA A 134 3.23 -5.32 -3.96
N GLY A 135 4.50 -5.30 -4.36
CA GLY A 135 4.93 -5.27 -5.76
C GLY A 135 4.35 -6.40 -6.60
N VAL A 136 4.54 -7.64 -6.15
CA VAL A 136 4.06 -8.84 -6.85
C VAL A 136 2.53 -8.81 -7.01
N ALA A 137 1.79 -8.59 -5.91
CA ALA A 137 0.34 -8.57 -5.95
C ALA A 137 -0.20 -7.38 -6.78
N GLY A 138 0.41 -6.20 -6.66
CA GLY A 138 0.05 -5.02 -7.45
C GLY A 138 0.23 -5.25 -8.96
N MET A 139 1.34 -5.89 -9.35
CA MET A 139 1.57 -6.22 -10.76
C MET A 139 0.54 -7.24 -11.30
N ILE A 140 0.21 -8.28 -10.54
CA ILE A 140 -0.83 -9.25 -10.94
C ILE A 140 -2.17 -8.53 -11.13
N ASN A 141 -2.56 -7.72 -10.14
CA ASN A 141 -3.83 -7.01 -10.16
C ASN A 141 -3.91 -6.02 -11.32
N ILE A 142 -2.87 -5.25 -11.60
CA ILE A 142 -2.93 -4.28 -12.71
C ILE A 142 -2.90 -4.95 -14.09
N LEU A 143 -2.27 -6.12 -14.23
CA LEU A 143 -2.39 -6.92 -15.46
C LEU A 143 -3.83 -7.41 -15.67
N HIS A 144 -4.47 -7.92 -14.61
CA HIS A 144 -5.89 -8.25 -14.66
C HIS A 144 -6.76 -7.03 -15.00
N GLY A 145 -6.52 -5.89 -14.34
CA GLY A 145 -7.20 -4.63 -14.59
C GLY A 145 -7.04 -4.14 -16.03
N LEU A 146 -5.83 -4.26 -16.60
CA LEU A 146 -5.58 -3.97 -18.01
C LEU A 146 -6.40 -4.88 -18.93
N GLY A 147 -6.55 -6.16 -18.60
CA GLY A 147 -7.46 -7.06 -19.32
C GLY A 147 -8.88 -6.49 -19.38
N LEU A 148 -9.45 -6.16 -18.22
CA LEU A 148 -10.79 -5.54 -18.13
C LEU A 148 -10.86 -4.20 -18.89
N ARG A 149 -9.83 -3.36 -18.77
CA ARG A 149 -9.77 -2.05 -19.44
C ARG A 149 -9.71 -2.19 -20.95
N PHE A 150 -8.91 -3.12 -21.47
CA PHE A 150 -8.86 -3.40 -22.89
C PHE A 150 -10.20 -3.93 -23.40
N LEU A 151 -10.86 -4.83 -22.67
CA LEU A 151 -12.19 -5.32 -23.03
C LEU A 151 -13.20 -4.17 -23.14
N ALA A 152 -13.23 -3.28 -22.14
CA ALA A 152 -14.11 -2.12 -22.13
C ALA A 152 -13.84 -1.13 -23.29
N LEU A 153 -12.60 -1.12 -23.80
CA LEU A 153 -12.19 -0.35 -24.97
C LEU A 153 -12.37 -1.12 -26.30
N GLY A 154 -13.00 -2.30 -26.29
CA GLY A 154 -13.28 -3.08 -27.49
C GLY A 154 -12.15 -3.99 -27.95
N HIS A 155 -11.22 -4.35 -27.05
CA HIS A 155 -10.07 -5.20 -27.34
C HIS A 155 -10.08 -6.49 -26.53
N HIS A 156 -10.09 -7.62 -27.24
CA HIS A 156 -9.69 -8.89 -26.66
C HIS A 156 -8.15 -8.97 -26.63
N THR A 157 -7.56 -9.19 -25.46
CA THR A 157 -6.11 -9.28 -25.28
C THR A 157 -5.75 -10.48 -24.40
N PRO A 158 -4.51 -11.00 -24.46
CA PRO A 158 -4.06 -12.11 -23.60
C PRO A 158 -4.20 -11.84 -22.09
N PHE A 159 -4.24 -10.58 -21.66
CA PHE A 159 -4.43 -10.22 -20.25
C PHE A 159 -5.82 -10.59 -19.71
N MET A 160 -6.80 -10.86 -20.58
CA MET A 160 -8.18 -11.23 -20.20
C MET A 160 -8.26 -12.45 -19.29
N HIS A 161 -7.27 -13.34 -19.35
CA HIS A 161 -7.27 -14.60 -18.61
C HIS A 161 -6.46 -14.55 -17.31
N ILE A 162 -5.81 -13.42 -17.02
CA ILE A 162 -5.14 -13.21 -15.74
C ILE A 162 -6.21 -12.85 -14.72
N GLY A 163 -6.33 -13.63 -13.65
CA GLY A 163 -7.16 -13.30 -12.48
C GLY A 163 -6.46 -12.38 -11.48
N MET A 164 -7.23 -11.87 -10.51
CA MET A 164 -6.71 -11.14 -9.35
C MET A 164 -5.76 -11.99 -8.51
N ALA A 165 -4.82 -11.35 -7.79
CA ALA A 165 -3.79 -12.06 -7.00
C ALA A 165 -4.37 -13.09 -6.02
N HIS A 166 -5.51 -12.80 -5.40
CA HIS A 166 -6.15 -13.70 -4.43
C HIS A 166 -6.85 -14.92 -5.07
N ASN A 167 -7.01 -14.96 -6.39
CA ASN A 167 -7.58 -16.11 -7.10
C ASN A 167 -6.58 -17.26 -7.26
N TYR A 168 -5.29 -16.98 -7.07
CA TYR A 168 -4.24 -17.98 -7.14
C TYR A 168 -3.95 -18.56 -5.76
N ARG A 169 -3.64 -19.87 -5.70
CA ARG A 169 -3.29 -20.52 -4.43
C ARG A 169 -1.93 -20.05 -3.90
N ASN A 170 -1.04 -19.69 -4.81
CA ASN A 170 0.31 -19.22 -4.55
C ASN A 170 0.82 -18.41 -5.75
N SER A 171 1.92 -17.71 -5.53
CA SER A 171 2.62 -16.90 -6.53
C SER A 171 3.05 -17.68 -7.77
N SER A 172 3.39 -18.96 -7.66
CA SER A 172 3.80 -19.77 -8.81
C SER A 172 2.64 -19.99 -9.80
N GLN A 173 1.42 -20.16 -9.31
CA GLN A 173 0.23 -20.23 -10.18
C GLN A 173 -0.04 -18.90 -10.88
N ALA A 174 0.13 -17.77 -10.18
CA ALA A 174 0.00 -16.45 -10.79
C ALA A 174 1.03 -16.24 -11.90
N VAL A 175 2.30 -16.62 -11.66
CA VAL A 175 3.36 -16.57 -12.67
C VAL A 175 3.00 -17.41 -13.89
N GLN A 176 2.39 -18.59 -13.71
CA GLN A 176 1.99 -19.42 -14.85
C GLN A 176 0.92 -18.71 -15.71
N ALA A 177 -0.10 -18.10 -15.11
CA ALA A 177 -1.10 -17.34 -15.85
C ALA A 177 -0.50 -16.15 -16.63
N VAL A 178 0.49 -15.46 -16.03
CA VAL A 178 1.22 -14.39 -16.71
C VAL A 178 2.08 -14.92 -17.85
N ARG A 179 2.71 -16.10 -17.69
CA ARG A 179 3.45 -16.76 -18.78
C ARG A 179 2.56 -17.19 -19.93
N ASP A 180 1.37 -17.69 -19.64
CA ASP A 180 0.40 -18.09 -20.67
C ASP A 180 -0.01 -16.87 -21.51
N ALA A 181 -0.35 -15.76 -20.86
CA ALA A 181 -0.60 -14.48 -21.54
C ALA A 181 0.64 -14.00 -22.33
N GLY A 182 1.83 -14.13 -21.74
CA GLY A 182 3.10 -13.80 -22.38
C GLY A 182 3.39 -14.63 -23.63
N TYR A 183 3.05 -15.91 -23.63
CA TYR A 183 3.19 -16.79 -24.78
C TYR A 183 2.32 -16.30 -25.95
N GLU A 184 1.05 -15.97 -25.70
CA GLU A 184 0.17 -15.40 -26.72
C GLU A 184 0.68 -14.06 -27.28
N ILE A 185 1.21 -13.18 -26.42
CA ILE A 185 1.87 -11.94 -26.84
C ILE A 185 3.03 -12.27 -27.79
N SER A 186 3.89 -13.23 -27.46
CA SER A 186 5.04 -13.61 -28.29
C SER A 186 4.66 -14.15 -29.67
N LEU A 187 3.47 -14.74 -29.80
CA LEU A 187 2.89 -15.19 -31.07
C LEU A 187 2.29 -14.04 -31.90
N GLY A 188 2.24 -12.82 -31.36
CA GLY A 188 1.68 -11.64 -32.01
C GLY A 188 0.15 -11.56 -31.92
N LEU A 189 -0.45 -12.17 -30.90
CA LEU A 189 -1.91 -12.18 -30.70
C LEU A 189 -2.44 -10.89 -30.05
N MET A 190 -1.57 -9.89 -29.80
CA MET A 190 -1.99 -8.55 -29.40
C MET A 190 -2.64 -7.79 -30.57
N PRO A 191 -3.80 -7.14 -30.38
CA PRO A 191 -4.42 -6.32 -31.42
C PRO A 191 -3.50 -5.17 -31.85
N LYS A 192 -3.31 -4.99 -33.16
CA LYS A 192 -2.47 -3.91 -33.70
C LYS A 192 -2.94 -2.51 -33.31
N SER A 193 -4.23 -2.32 -33.07
CA SER A 193 -4.84 -1.05 -32.68
C SER A 193 -4.48 -0.61 -31.25
N VAL A 194 -4.02 -1.55 -30.40
CA VAL A 194 -3.49 -1.26 -29.06
C VAL A 194 -2.08 -0.65 -29.14
N GLY A 195 -1.30 -1.04 -30.15
CA GLY A 195 0.08 -0.59 -30.31
C GLY A 195 1.04 -1.16 -29.24
N PRO A 196 2.30 -0.68 -29.20
CA PRO A 196 3.29 -1.15 -28.25
C PRO A 196 2.93 -0.78 -26.80
N LEU A 197 3.00 -1.76 -25.90
CA LEU A 197 2.72 -1.57 -24.48
C LEU A 197 3.98 -1.22 -23.70
N THR A 198 3.89 -0.16 -22.91
CA THR A 198 4.98 0.38 -22.10
C THR A 198 4.59 0.43 -20.63
N PHE A 199 5.37 -0.24 -19.78
CA PHE A 199 5.17 -0.32 -18.34
C PHE A 199 6.29 0.46 -17.64
N VAL A 200 5.91 1.42 -16.80
CA VAL A 200 6.87 2.25 -16.06
C VAL A 200 6.79 1.93 -14.58
N PHE A 201 7.92 1.58 -13.98
CA PHE A 201 8.06 1.28 -12.57
C PHE A 201 8.77 2.44 -11.87
N THR A 202 8.16 3.02 -10.83
CA THR A 202 8.82 4.09 -10.07
C THR A 202 9.48 3.54 -8.80
N GLY A 203 10.69 4.03 -8.54
CA GLY A 203 11.52 3.57 -7.43
C GLY A 203 12.31 2.30 -7.74
N THR A 204 13.37 2.07 -6.96
CA THR A 204 14.29 0.92 -7.09
C THR A 204 14.26 -0.01 -5.88
N GLY A 205 13.29 0.21 -4.98
CA GLY A 205 13.09 -0.57 -3.76
C GLY A 205 12.36 -1.90 -3.97
N ASN A 206 12.00 -2.55 -2.87
CA ASN A 206 11.40 -3.89 -2.87
C ASN A 206 10.07 -3.96 -3.63
N VAL A 207 9.25 -2.91 -3.59
CA VAL A 207 7.98 -2.85 -4.35
C VAL A 207 8.24 -2.96 -5.85
N SER A 208 9.10 -2.10 -6.39
CA SER A 208 9.46 -2.11 -7.80
C SER A 208 10.09 -3.45 -8.23
N LYS A 209 11.01 -4.00 -7.43
CA LYS A 209 11.61 -5.31 -7.69
C LYS A 209 10.57 -6.44 -7.71
N GLY A 210 9.64 -6.47 -6.76
CA GLY A 210 8.56 -7.46 -6.72
C GLY A 210 7.63 -7.37 -7.94
N ALA A 211 7.30 -6.15 -8.38
CA ALA A 211 6.51 -5.96 -9.59
C ALA A 211 7.26 -6.42 -10.85
N GLN A 212 8.56 -6.11 -10.94
CA GLN A 212 9.43 -6.56 -12.03
C GLN A 212 9.58 -8.08 -12.08
N GLU A 213 9.64 -8.78 -10.93
CA GLU A 213 9.67 -10.24 -10.90
C GLU A 213 8.47 -10.87 -11.62
N MET A 214 7.28 -10.30 -11.44
CA MET A 214 6.08 -10.75 -12.16
C MET A 214 6.09 -10.30 -13.63
N PHE A 215 6.51 -9.06 -13.91
CA PHE A 215 6.61 -8.53 -15.28
C PHE A 215 7.58 -9.35 -16.15
N ASN A 216 8.67 -9.84 -15.59
CA ASN A 216 9.67 -10.71 -16.26
C ASN A 216 9.09 -12.06 -16.72
N ALA A 217 7.88 -12.42 -16.30
CA ALA A 217 7.17 -13.59 -16.81
C ALA A 217 6.53 -13.36 -18.19
N LEU A 218 6.38 -12.10 -18.62
CA LEU A 218 5.99 -11.71 -19.98
C LEU A 218 7.22 -11.71 -20.91
N PRO A 219 7.04 -11.76 -22.25
CA PRO A 219 8.10 -11.48 -23.19
C PRO A 219 8.45 -9.98 -23.11
N CYS A 220 9.30 -9.60 -22.17
CA CYS A 220 9.60 -8.20 -21.90
C CYS A 220 10.99 -7.77 -22.36
N GLU A 221 11.12 -6.50 -22.72
CA GLU A 221 12.39 -5.82 -22.94
C GLU A 221 12.46 -4.59 -22.03
N PHE A 222 13.50 -4.48 -21.21
CA PHE A 222 13.75 -3.26 -20.44
C PHE A 222 14.52 -2.26 -21.29
N VAL A 223 14.04 -1.02 -21.30
CA VAL A 223 14.65 0.10 -22.03
C VAL A 223 14.86 1.29 -21.12
N GLU A 224 15.85 2.12 -21.46
CA GLU A 224 16.17 3.32 -20.73
C GLU A 224 15.08 4.40 -20.91
N PRO A 225 14.93 5.33 -19.95
CA PRO A 225 13.86 6.34 -20.01
C PRO A 225 13.84 7.18 -21.28
N HIS A 226 15.00 7.43 -21.89
CA HIS A 226 15.12 8.21 -23.13
C HIS A 226 14.65 7.43 -24.38
N GLU A 227 14.63 6.10 -24.33
CA GLU A 227 14.18 5.21 -25.41
C GLU A 227 12.66 5.00 -25.38
N LEU A 228 12.00 5.30 -24.26
CA LEU A 228 10.57 5.05 -24.03
C LEU A 228 9.68 5.66 -25.13
N LYS A 229 10.03 6.86 -25.60
CA LYS A 229 9.33 7.54 -26.69
C LYS A 229 9.36 6.76 -28.00
N GLU A 230 10.51 6.20 -28.35
CA GLU A 230 10.70 5.43 -29.59
C GLU A 230 9.92 4.12 -29.52
N VAL A 231 10.12 3.34 -28.46
CA VAL A 231 9.44 2.03 -28.32
C VAL A 231 7.93 2.17 -28.21
N SER A 232 7.43 3.26 -27.62
CA SER A 232 5.98 3.53 -27.56
C SER A 232 5.34 3.69 -28.95
N ARG A 233 6.13 4.07 -29.96
CA ARG A 233 5.66 4.36 -31.33
C ARG A 233 5.90 3.20 -32.29
N SER A 234 7.05 2.56 -32.19
CA SER A 234 7.52 1.56 -33.18
C SER A 234 8.02 0.25 -32.56
N GLY A 235 7.73 0.01 -31.28
CA GLY A 235 8.07 -1.25 -30.62
C GLY A 235 7.44 -2.46 -31.29
N ASP A 236 8.09 -3.62 -31.16
CA ASP A 236 7.58 -4.91 -31.61
C ASP A 236 6.41 -5.33 -30.73
N LEU A 237 5.27 -5.63 -31.35
CA LEU A 237 4.03 -6.02 -30.66
C LEU A 237 4.10 -7.43 -30.06
N ARG A 238 5.16 -8.19 -30.33
CA ARG A 238 5.40 -9.52 -29.76
C ARG A 238 6.09 -9.47 -28.38
N LYS A 239 6.26 -8.27 -27.83
CA LYS A 239 6.83 -8.03 -26.50
C LYS A 239 6.19 -6.83 -25.83
N VAL A 240 6.44 -6.71 -24.54
CA VAL A 240 6.11 -5.55 -23.72
C VAL A 240 7.38 -4.84 -23.27
N TYR A 241 7.31 -3.52 -23.11
CA TYR A 241 8.48 -2.72 -22.76
C TYR A 241 8.41 -2.26 -21.31
N GLY A 242 9.50 -2.44 -20.56
CA GLY A 242 9.62 -2.01 -19.18
C GLY A 242 10.62 -0.87 -19.01
N THR A 243 10.34 0.10 -18.15
CA THR A 243 11.30 1.15 -17.78
C THR A 243 11.27 1.37 -16.28
N VAL A 244 12.44 1.39 -15.64
CA VAL A 244 12.56 1.64 -14.19
C VAL A 244 13.05 3.06 -13.95
N LEU A 245 12.31 3.83 -13.16
CA LEU A 245 12.65 5.19 -12.82
C LEU A 245 13.30 5.32 -11.44
N SER A 246 14.46 5.95 -11.42
CA SER A 246 15.06 6.54 -10.23
C SER A 246 14.79 8.04 -10.19
N ARG A 247 15.00 8.66 -9.03
CA ARG A 247 14.79 10.10 -8.80
C ARG A 247 15.38 11.00 -9.90
N HIS A 248 16.63 10.75 -10.30
CA HIS A 248 17.34 11.54 -11.31
C HIS A 248 16.72 11.50 -12.72
N HIS A 249 15.86 10.52 -13.03
CA HIS A 249 15.19 10.44 -14.33
C HIS A 249 14.06 11.45 -14.46
N HIS A 250 13.43 11.84 -13.36
CA HIS A 250 12.21 12.65 -13.40
C HIS A 250 12.22 13.86 -12.47
N LEU A 251 13.15 13.98 -11.52
CA LEU A 251 13.30 15.14 -10.64
C LEU A 251 14.41 16.04 -11.15
N VAL A 252 14.14 17.35 -11.21
CA VAL A 252 15.11 18.36 -11.61
C VAL A 252 14.92 19.63 -10.78
N ARG A 253 16.01 20.35 -10.53
CA ARG A 253 15.96 21.69 -9.93
C ARG A 253 15.24 22.66 -10.86
N LYS A 254 14.36 23.49 -10.30
CA LYS A 254 13.60 24.52 -11.03
C LYS A 254 14.51 25.56 -11.72
N ARG A 255 15.69 25.83 -11.16
CA ARG A 255 16.62 26.87 -11.65
C ARG A 255 17.41 26.45 -12.88
N ASP A 256 17.98 25.25 -12.85
CA ASP A 256 19.00 24.80 -13.83
C ASP A 256 18.68 23.46 -14.51
N GLY A 257 17.60 22.79 -14.12
CA GLY A 257 17.19 21.52 -14.72
C GLY A 257 18.07 20.32 -14.36
N LEU A 258 18.99 20.45 -13.40
CA LEU A 258 19.88 19.38 -12.95
C LEU A 258 19.32 18.66 -11.73
N TYR A 259 19.71 17.41 -11.54
CA TYR A 259 19.42 16.64 -10.33
C TYR A 259 20.66 16.49 -9.46
N ASP A 260 20.55 16.81 -8.17
CA ASP A 260 21.56 16.51 -7.16
C ASP A 260 20.89 15.82 -5.96
N PRO A 261 21.28 14.59 -5.62
CA PRO A 261 20.63 13.84 -4.56
C PRO A 261 20.81 14.47 -3.17
N VAL A 262 21.98 15.06 -2.88
CA VAL A 262 22.29 15.60 -1.54
C VAL A 262 21.52 16.90 -1.30
N ASP A 263 21.43 17.73 -2.34
CA ASP A 263 20.65 18.96 -2.32
C ASP A 263 19.15 18.68 -2.29
N TYR A 264 18.66 17.69 -3.06
CA TYR A 264 17.26 17.26 -3.02
C TYR A 264 16.83 16.76 -1.63
N ASP A 265 17.66 15.96 -0.95
CA ASP A 265 17.32 15.43 0.37
C ASP A 265 17.21 16.54 1.44
N LYS A 266 17.84 17.71 1.22
CA LYS A 266 17.77 18.87 2.12
C LYS A 266 16.72 19.89 1.72
N HIS A 267 16.53 20.08 0.41
CA HIS A 267 15.73 21.15 -0.19
C HIS A 267 14.82 20.63 -1.32
N PRO A 268 13.93 19.66 -1.03
CA PRO A 268 13.07 19.06 -2.05
C PRO A 268 12.12 20.08 -2.72
N GLU A 269 11.81 21.19 -2.04
CA GLU A 269 10.96 22.27 -2.54
C GLU A 269 11.56 23.02 -3.74
N LEU A 270 12.88 22.96 -3.93
CA LEU A 270 13.59 23.57 -5.05
C LEU A 270 13.49 22.74 -6.34
N TYR A 271 12.92 21.54 -6.26
CA TYR A 271 12.80 20.61 -7.37
C TYR A 271 11.38 20.61 -7.93
N THR A 272 11.25 20.11 -9.15
CA THR A 272 9.99 19.77 -9.81
C THR A 272 10.13 18.43 -10.50
N SER A 273 9.01 17.75 -10.76
CA SER A 273 9.03 16.57 -11.61
C SER A 273 8.78 16.92 -13.07
N ARG A 274 9.48 16.26 -14.00
CA ARG A 274 9.20 16.24 -15.45
C ARG A 274 8.55 14.93 -15.90
N PHE A 275 8.05 14.13 -14.96
CA PHE A 275 7.43 12.85 -15.30
C PHE A 275 6.25 13.02 -16.27
N ASN A 276 5.43 14.05 -16.04
CA ASN A 276 4.29 14.44 -16.88
C ASN A 276 4.66 14.74 -18.35
N THR A 277 5.86 15.25 -18.64
CA THR A 277 6.29 15.62 -19.99
C THR A 277 7.18 14.58 -20.65
N ASP A 278 8.10 14.00 -19.88
CA ASP A 278 9.20 13.21 -20.45
C ASP A 278 8.85 11.71 -20.47
N ILE A 279 7.96 11.26 -19.59
CA ILE A 279 7.70 9.82 -19.36
C ILE A 279 6.22 9.45 -19.54
N ALA A 280 5.32 10.11 -18.81
CA ALA A 280 3.89 9.81 -18.78
C ALA A 280 3.23 9.76 -20.18
N PRO A 281 3.56 10.66 -21.14
CA PRO A 281 2.97 10.63 -22.49
C PRO A 281 3.30 9.36 -23.28
N TYR A 282 4.32 8.61 -22.86
CA TYR A 282 4.81 7.40 -23.49
C TYR A 282 4.54 6.15 -22.63
N THR A 283 3.81 6.29 -21.52
CA THR A 283 3.53 5.21 -20.56
C THR A 283 2.14 4.64 -20.79
N THR A 284 2.02 3.32 -20.89
CA THR A 284 0.72 2.63 -20.97
C THR A 284 0.18 2.31 -19.59
N CYS A 285 1.04 1.76 -18.73
CA CYS A 285 0.71 1.39 -17.37
C CYS A 285 1.81 1.86 -16.42
N LEU A 286 1.43 2.61 -15.38
CA LEU A 286 2.35 3.05 -14.33
C LEU A 286 2.21 2.14 -13.10
N ILE A 287 3.32 1.59 -12.63
CA ILE A 287 3.42 0.90 -11.35
C ILE A 287 4.15 1.84 -10.40
N ASN A 288 3.37 2.51 -9.56
CA ASN A 288 3.90 3.52 -8.65
C ASN A 288 4.26 2.91 -7.29
N GLY A 289 5.51 3.06 -6.88
CA GLY A 289 6.03 2.56 -5.61
C GLY A 289 6.89 3.58 -4.85
N ILE A 290 6.78 4.87 -5.19
CA ILE A 290 7.54 5.92 -4.52
C ILE A 290 6.89 6.32 -3.21
N TYR A 291 7.74 6.55 -2.21
CA TYR A 291 7.37 7.27 -1.02
C TYR A 291 7.32 8.76 -1.33
N TRP A 292 6.28 9.45 -0.84
CA TRP A 292 6.06 10.88 -1.06
C TRP A 292 5.77 11.61 0.25
N GLU A 293 6.30 12.82 0.37
CA GLU A 293 6.04 13.72 1.49
C GLU A 293 5.53 15.07 0.99
N GLN A 294 4.81 15.80 1.85
CA GLN A 294 4.10 17.03 1.49
C GLN A 294 4.99 18.12 0.84
N HIS A 295 6.27 18.16 1.17
CA HIS A 295 7.24 19.14 0.65
C HIS A 295 7.98 18.66 -0.61
N THR A 296 7.68 17.45 -1.09
CA THR A 296 8.32 16.87 -2.29
C THR A 296 7.44 17.03 -3.53
N PRO A 297 8.01 17.18 -4.73
CA PRO A 297 7.24 17.28 -5.96
C PRO A 297 6.36 16.05 -6.19
N ARG A 298 5.12 16.27 -6.64
CA ARG A 298 4.23 15.19 -7.09
C ARG A 298 4.74 14.61 -8.40
N LEU A 299 4.37 13.35 -8.67
CA LEU A 299 4.67 12.68 -9.92
C LEU A 299 3.68 13.09 -11.01
N LEU A 300 2.38 13.15 -10.67
CA LEU A 300 1.30 13.62 -11.53
C LEU A 300 0.31 14.47 -10.73
N SER A 301 0.02 15.67 -11.23
CA SER A 301 -1.07 16.52 -10.76
C SER A 301 -2.38 16.25 -11.52
N ARG A 302 -3.49 16.81 -11.02
CA ARG A 302 -4.79 16.83 -11.74
C ARG A 302 -4.68 17.50 -13.11
N GLN A 303 -3.91 18.58 -13.19
CA GLN A 303 -3.68 19.31 -14.43
C GLN A 303 -2.85 18.48 -15.41
N ASP A 304 -1.86 17.73 -14.92
CA ASP A 304 -1.08 16.82 -15.77
C ASP A 304 -1.96 15.73 -16.37
N ALA A 305 -2.85 15.14 -15.58
CA ALA A 305 -3.77 14.12 -16.07
C ALA A 305 -4.69 14.65 -17.18
N GLN A 306 -5.25 15.86 -17.03
CA GLN A 306 -6.04 16.50 -18.11
C GLN A 306 -5.24 16.63 -19.40
N ASN A 307 -3.99 17.10 -19.31
CA ASN A 307 -3.12 17.26 -20.48
C ASN A 307 -2.76 15.92 -21.13
N LEU A 308 -2.62 14.85 -20.34
CA LEU A 308 -2.27 13.50 -20.82
C LEU A 308 -3.45 12.76 -21.46
N LEU A 309 -4.68 13.08 -21.05
CA LEU A 309 -5.89 12.37 -21.45
C LEU A 309 -6.65 13.05 -22.59
N VAL A 310 -6.09 14.12 -23.16
CA VAL A 310 -6.63 14.74 -24.38
C VAL A 310 -6.75 13.68 -25.46
N PRO A 311 -7.97 13.40 -25.98
CA PRO A 311 -8.18 12.32 -26.94
C PRO A 311 -7.28 12.46 -28.16
N VAL A 312 -6.64 11.36 -28.54
CA VAL A 312 -5.92 11.31 -29.81
C VAL A 312 -6.96 11.41 -30.92
N ARG A 313 -6.80 12.36 -31.86
CA ARG A 313 -7.70 12.47 -33.02
C ARG A 313 -7.66 11.14 -33.77
N SER A 314 -8.83 10.51 -33.88
CA SER A 314 -8.97 9.24 -34.58
C SER A 314 -8.39 9.34 -35.98
N SER A 315 -7.51 8.40 -36.32
CA SER A 315 -6.88 8.39 -37.64
C SER A 315 -7.96 8.20 -38.72
N THR A 316 -7.76 8.79 -39.91
CA THR A 316 -8.69 8.68 -41.05
C THR A 316 -8.86 7.26 -41.60
N GLY A 317 -8.30 6.25 -40.92
CA GLY A 317 -8.39 4.83 -41.26
C GLY A 317 -8.80 3.92 -40.09
N ALA A 318 -9.24 4.47 -38.95
CA ALA A 318 -9.79 3.67 -37.86
C ALA A 318 -11.04 2.90 -38.35
N ARG A 319 -11.12 1.61 -37.99
CA ARG A 319 -12.26 0.74 -38.33
C ARG A 319 -13.07 0.51 -37.08
N ASP A 320 -14.40 0.49 -37.19
CA ASP A 320 -15.30 0.32 -36.03
C ASP A 320 -14.99 -0.94 -35.20
N GLY A 321 -14.58 -2.05 -35.84
CA GLY A 321 -14.20 -3.29 -35.16
C GLY A 321 -12.75 -3.34 -34.64
N CYS A 322 -11.97 -2.27 -34.82
CA CYS A 322 -10.58 -2.15 -34.35
C CYS A 322 -10.34 -0.74 -33.81
N PRO A 323 -11.03 -0.35 -32.71
CA PRO A 323 -10.94 1.01 -32.18
C PRO A 323 -9.50 1.36 -31.77
N GLU A 324 -9.12 2.62 -31.89
CA GLU A 324 -7.85 3.11 -31.32
C GLU A 324 -8.03 3.38 -29.81
N LEU A 325 -6.95 3.28 -29.04
CA LEU A 325 -6.98 3.67 -27.64
C LEU A 325 -7.23 5.18 -27.50
N PRO A 326 -8.03 5.64 -26.53
CA PRO A 326 -8.38 7.05 -26.36
C PRO A 326 -7.17 7.93 -25.99
N HIS A 327 -6.24 7.35 -25.24
CA HIS A 327 -4.99 7.95 -24.79
C HIS A 327 -4.00 6.81 -24.43
N ARG A 328 -2.74 7.16 -24.19
CA ARG A 328 -1.72 6.14 -23.89
C ARG A 328 -1.73 5.67 -22.45
N LEU A 329 -1.79 6.57 -21.47
CA LEU A 329 -1.77 6.21 -20.05
C LEU A 329 -3.12 5.62 -19.65
N LEU A 330 -3.26 4.30 -19.71
CA LEU A 330 -4.51 3.59 -19.48
C LEU A 330 -4.73 3.21 -18.02
N ALA A 331 -3.65 2.93 -17.29
CA ALA A 331 -3.74 2.39 -15.94
C ALA A 331 -2.61 2.86 -15.03
N ILE A 332 -2.92 3.03 -13.74
CA ILE A 332 -1.97 3.30 -12.66
C ILE A 332 -2.25 2.32 -11.52
N CYS A 333 -1.27 1.49 -11.20
CA CYS A 333 -1.21 0.76 -9.94
C CYS A 333 -0.41 1.58 -8.94
N ASP A 334 -1.09 2.31 -8.07
CA ASP A 334 -0.47 3.08 -7.00
C ASP A 334 -0.30 2.24 -5.73
N ILE A 335 0.83 1.55 -5.64
CA ILE A 335 1.16 0.64 -4.53
C ILE A 335 1.57 1.43 -3.27
N SER A 336 1.91 2.72 -3.39
CA SER A 336 2.15 3.56 -2.21
C SER A 336 0.84 3.80 -1.44
N ALA A 337 -0.31 3.82 -2.15
CA ALA A 337 -1.64 3.99 -1.60
C ALA A 337 -1.75 5.22 -0.65
N ASP A 338 -1.01 6.29 -0.97
CA ASP A 338 -1.06 7.55 -0.22
C ASP A 338 -2.13 8.50 -0.78
N THR A 339 -3.26 8.64 -0.07
CA THR A 339 -4.33 9.56 -0.43
C THR A 339 -3.81 10.99 -0.63
N GLY A 340 -4.02 11.54 -1.83
CA GLY A 340 -3.54 12.86 -2.22
C GLY A 340 -2.01 12.95 -2.18
N GLY A 341 -1.31 11.84 -2.43
CA GLY A 341 0.15 11.70 -2.40
C GLY A 341 0.84 11.97 -3.73
N SER A 342 1.76 11.11 -4.15
CA SER A 342 2.52 11.34 -5.39
C SER A 342 1.64 11.43 -6.66
N ILE A 343 0.49 10.77 -6.66
CA ILE A 343 -0.58 10.89 -7.66
C ILE A 343 -1.70 11.73 -7.03
N GLU A 344 -1.80 13.01 -7.42
CA GLU A 344 -2.67 13.98 -6.73
C GLU A 344 -4.15 13.59 -6.70
N PHE A 345 -4.62 13.00 -7.78
CA PHE A 345 -6.02 12.64 -7.97
C PHE A 345 -6.41 11.31 -7.36
N MET A 346 -5.47 10.58 -6.75
CA MET A 346 -5.80 9.40 -5.95
C MET A 346 -6.31 9.86 -4.59
N THR A 347 -7.62 10.07 -4.47
CA THR A 347 -8.25 10.60 -3.25
C THR A 347 -8.71 9.52 -2.29
N GLU A 348 -8.84 8.28 -2.75
CA GLU A 348 -9.29 7.16 -1.94
C GLU A 348 -8.56 5.87 -2.37
N CYS A 349 -8.30 5.00 -1.40
CA CYS A 349 -7.72 3.69 -1.67
C CYS A 349 -8.81 2.71 -2.11
N THR A 350 -8.59 2.04 -3.24
CA THR A 350 -9.41 0.87 -3.62
C THR A 350 -9.24 -0.26 -2.59
N THR A 351 -10.17 -1.20 -2.56
CA THR A 351 -10.11 -2.36 -1.64
C THR A 351 -9.90 -3.65 -2.41
N ILE A 352 -9.62 -4.78 -1.75
CA ILE A 352 -9.54 -6.06 -2.45
C ILE A 352 -10.92 -6.46 -3.04
N ASP A 353 -12.02 -6.05 -2.40
CA ASP A 353 -13.38 -6.32 -2.85
C ASP A 353 -13.78 -5.43 -4.06
N SER A 354 -13.33 -4.17 -4.07
CA SER A 354 -13.48 -3.22 -5.18
C SER A 354 -12.10 -2.71 -5.60
N PRO A 355 -11.34 -3.49 -6.40
CA PRO A 355 -9.91 -3.29 -6.64
C PRO A 355 -9.56 -2.20 -7.65
N PHE A 356 -10.54 -1.76 -8.44
CA PHE A 356 -10.33 -0.74 -9.46
C PHE A 356 -11.38 0.34 -9.35
N CYS A 357 -10.96 1.56 -9.65
CA CYS A 357 -11.83 2.67 -9.99
C CYS A 357 -11.29 3.37 -11.22
N MET A 358 -12.13 4.10 -11.92
CA MET A 358 -11.74 4.96 -13.04
C MET A 358 -11.65 6.40 -12.58
N TYR A 359 -10.59 7.08 -13.00
CA TYR A 359 -10.44 8.52 -12.81
C TYR A 359 -10.69 9.26 -14.13
N ASP A 360 -11.74 10.08 -14.15
CA ASP A 360 -12.04 11.04 -15.21
C ASP A 360 -11.34 12.38 -14.88
N ALA A 361 -10.39 12.79 -15.73
CA ALA A 361 -9.65 14.02 -15.50
C ALA A 361 -10.39 15.30 -15.94
N ASP A 362 -11.38 15.21 -16.81
CA ASP A 362 -12.17 16.37 -17.23
C ASP A 362 -13.13 16.78 -16.11
N GLN A 363 -13.79 15.80 -15.49
CA GLN A 363 -14.72 16.03 -14.40
C GLN A 363 -14.06 15.99 -13.01
N HIS A 364 -12.85 15.44 -12.92
CA HIS A 364 -12.17 15.14 -11.65
C HIS A 364 -12.96 14.20 -10.73
N ILE A 365 -13.71 13.27 -11.32
CA ILE A 365 -14.57 12.31 -10.61
C ILE A 365 -13.95 10.92 -10.67
N ILE A 366 -14.17 10.16 -9.59
CA ILE A 366 -13.84 8.74 -9.51
C ILE A 366 -15.14 7.94 -9.64
N HIS A 367 -15.17 6.92 -10.49
CA HIS A 367 -16.32 6.03 -10.63
C HIS A 367 -15.91 4.56 -10.81
N ASP A 368 -16.82 3.63 -10.51
CA ASP A 368 -16.50 2.19 -10.48
C ASP A 368 -16.62 1.50 -11.84
N SER A 369 -17.26 2.13 -12.83
CA SER A 369 -17.31 1.56 -14.19
C SER A 369 -15.94 1.61 -14.84
N VAL A 370 -15.49 0.51 -15.45
CA VAL A 370 -14.24 0.43 -16.24
C VAL A 370 -14.40 0.94 -17.69
N GLU A 371 -15.62 1.31 -18.08
CA GLU A 371 -15.96 1.87 -19.38
C GLU A 371 -15.67 3.39 -19.46
N GLY A 372 -15.65 3.94 -20.67
CA GLY A 372 -15.49 5.38 -20.90
C GLY A 372 -14.04 5.87 -20.94
N SER A 373 -13.87 7.19 -20.96
CA SER A 373 -12.55 7.84 -20.94
C SER A 373 -11.96 7.85 -19.53
N GLY A 374 -10.64 7.86 -19.42
CA GLY A 374 -9.97 7.99 -18.12
C GLY A 374 -8.96 6.89 -17.82
N ILE A 375 -8.43 6.96 -16.60
CA ILE A 375 -7.34 6.10 -16.12
C ILE A 375 -7.91 5.07 -15.15
N LEU A 376 -7.62 3.79 -15.38
CA LEU A 376 -7.89 2.73 -14.43
C LEU A 376 -6.91 2.82 -13.26
N MET A 377 -7.42 3.07 -12.07
CA MET A 377 -6.65 3.18 -10.82
C MET A 377 -6.77 1.90 -10.01
N CYS A 378 -5.65 1.40 -9.49
CA CYS A 378 -5.57 0.37 -8.46
C CYS A 378 -4.69 0.89 -7.32
N SER A 379 -5.26 1.15 -6.14
CA SER A 379 -4.61 1.77 -4.98
C SER A 379 -4.87 1.00 -3.68
N ILE A 380 -4.83 -0.34 -3.75
CA ILE A 380 -5.06 -1.22 -2.60
C ILE A 380 -3.93 -1.07 -1.56
N ASP A 381 -4.28 -0.71 -0.33
CA ASP A 381 -3.31 -0.42 0.75
C ASP A 381 -2.74 -1.68 1.44
N ASN A 382 -3.35 -2.84 1.20
CA ASN A 382 -3.01 -4.11 1.82
C ASN A 382 -2.74 -5.24 0.80
N LEU A 383 -2.24 -4.89 -0.39
CA LEU A 383 -1.89 -5.82 -1.48
C LEU A 383 -1.26 -7.16 -1.05
N PRO A 384 -0.27 -7.21 -0.12
CA PRO A 384 0.33 -8.49 0.30
C PRO A 384 -0.65 -9.48 0.94
N ALA A 385 -1.82 -9.04 1.42
CA ALA A 385 -2.84 -9.91 1.99
C ALA A 385 -3.46 -10.88 0.96
N GLN A 386 -3.29 -10.60 -0.33
CA GLN A 386 -3.74 -11.47 -1.42
C GLN A 386 -2.80 -12.66 -1.66
N LEU A 387 -1.53 -12.57 -1.24
CA LEU A 387 -0.54 -13.65 -1.29
C LEU A 387 0.00 -13.93 0.13
N PRO A 388 -0.88 -14.38 1.05
CA PRO A 388 -0.62 -14.28 2.48
C PRO A 388 0.46 -15.25 2.99
N ILE A 389 0.65 -16.41 2.34
CA ILE A 389 1.64 -17.41 2.78
C ILE A 389 3.05 -16.86 2.54
N GLU A 390 3.36 -16.49 1.31
CA GLU A 390 4.69 -16.01 0.97
C GLU A 390 4.99 -14.63 1.58
N ALA A 391 3.95 -13.78 1.74
CA ALA A 391 4.07 -12.55 2.50
C ALA A 391 4.44 -12.81 3.97
N THR A 392 3.85 -13.83 4.60
CA THR A 392 4.14 -14.24 5.98
C THR A 392 5.56 -14.80 6.11
N GLU A 393 6.00 -15.61 5.15
CA GLU A 393 7.36 -16.15 5.13
C GLU A 393 8.40 -15.05 4.99
N TYR A 394 8.25 -14.19 3.98
CA TYR A 394 9.18 -13.11 3.70
C TYR A 394 9.25 -12.10 4.85
N PHE A 395 8.10 -11.70 5.40
CA PHE A 395 8.05 -10.80 6.53
C PHE A 395 8.68 -11.41 7.78
N GLY A 396 8.39 -12.69 8.04
CA GLY A 396 8.99 -13.42 9.16
C GLY A 396 10.51 -13.51 9.04
N ASP A 397 11.06 -13.73 7.84
CA ASP A 397 12.52 -13.80 7.63
C ASP A 397 13.23 -12.49 8.05
N MET A 398 12.58 -11.36 7.81
CA MET A 398 13.10 -10.05 8.20
C MET A 398 12.88 -9.72 9.67
N LEU A 399 11.75 -10.17 10.25
CA LEU A 399 11.42 -9.90 11.65
C LEU A 399 12.19 -10.79 12.62
N PHE A 400 12.43 -12.05 12.23
CA PHE A 400 13.00 -13.10 13.07
C PHE A 400 14.27 -12.70 13.83
N PRO A 401 15.26 -12.01 13.21
CA PRO A 401 16.49 -11.61 13.90
C PRO A 401 16.28 -10.72 15.14
N TYR A 402 15.10 -10.09 15.26
CA TYR A 402 14.77 -9.15 16.33
C TYR A 402 13.78 -9.73 17.35
N ILE A 403 13.23 -10.92 17.10
CA ILE A 403 12.21 -11.53 17.97
C ILE A 403 12.76 -11.77 19.37
N GLU A 404 13.98 -12.31 19.48
CA GLU A 404 14.56 -12.67 20.76
C GLU A 404 14.74 -11.45 21.68
N GLU A 405 15.20 -10.31 21.14
CA GLU A 405 15.31 -9.05 21.89
C GLU A 405 13.96 -8.60 22.48
N MET A 406 12.89 -8.70 21.69
CA MET A 406 11.53 -8.34 22.15
C MET A 406 10.95 -9.37 23.12
N LEU A 407 11.30 -10.64 22.97
CA LEU A 407 10.77 -11.76 23.75
C LEU A 407 11.37 -11.85 25.15
N LEU A 408 12.69 -11.61 25.26
CA LEU A 408 13.42 -11.56 26.52
C LEU A 408 13.13 -10.30 27.34
N SER A 409 12.41 -9.35 26.74
CA SER A 409 12.00 -8.15 27.42
C SER A 409 10.82 -8.40 28.36
N GLU A 410 10.85 -7.76 29.53
CA GLU A 410 9.70 -7.71 30.43
C GLU A 410 9.00 -6.35 30.28
N GLY A 411 7.74 -6.36 29.84
CA GLY A 411 6.99 -5.14 29.52
C GLY A 411 6.82 -4.17 30.70
N SER A 412 6.83 -4.70 31.93
CA SER A 412 6.71 -3.91 33.16
C SER A 412 8.02 -3.27 33.64
N GLU A 413 9.18 -3.76 33.20
CA GLU A 413 10.47 -3.15 33.58
C GLU A 413 10.68 -1.81 32.87
N PRO A 414 11.49 -0.88 33.40
CA PRO A 414 11.84 0.35 32.68
C PRO A 414 12.55 0.07 31.35
N LEU A 415 12.30 0.91 30.34
CA LEU A 415 12.88 0.79 29.00
C LEU A 415 14.42 0.88 29.02
N GLU A 416 14.97 1.69 29.93
CA GLU A 416 16.41 1.95 30.07
C GLU A 416 17.19 0.72 30.53
N LYS A 417 16.51 -0.20 31.21
CA LYS A 417 17.10 -1.48 31.65
C LYS A 417 17.13 -2.54 30.54
N GLN A 418 16.49 -2.29 29.39
CA GLN A 418 16.41 -3.24 28.30
C GLN A 418 17.63 -3.16 27.40
N ASN A 419 18.21 -4.31 27.08
CA ASN A 419 19.34 -4.42 26.16
C ASN A 419 18.86 -4.63 24.72
N TYR A 420 18.42 -3.56 24.08
CA TYR A 420 17.98 -3.58 22.69
C TYR A 420 19.05 -3.02 21.75
N SER A 421 19.11 -3.59 20.56
CA SER A 421 19.70 -2.95 19.40
C SER A 421 18.98 -1.62 19.09
N PRO A 422 19.64 -0.67 18.42
CA PRO A 422 19.00 0.59 18.02
C PRO A 422 17.71 0.38 17.22
N VAL A 423 17.66 -0.68 16.38
CA VAL A 423 16.50 -1.03 15.56
C VAL A 423 15.28 -1.32 16.43
N VAL A 424 15.43 -2.16 17.45
CA VAL A 424 14.34 -2.56 18.35
C VAL A 424 14.00 -1.43 19.31
N ARG A 425 15.00 -0.74 19.86
CA ARG A 425 14.81 0.38 20.78
C ARG A 425 13.99 1.51 20.15
N ASP A 426 14.35 1.89 18.93
CA ASP A 426 13.68 2.99 18.22
C ASP A 426 12.28 2.60 17.76
N ALA A 427 11.95 1.31 17.69
CA ALA A 427 10.61 0.83 17.39
C ALA A 427 9.64 0.92 18.59
N VAL A 428 10.13 1.18 19.81
CA VAL A 428 9.29 1.28 21.00
C VAL A 428 8.56 2.62 21.05
N ILE A 429 7.26 2.60 20.73
CA ILE A 429 6.41 3.80 20.71
C ILE A 429 5.95 4.20 22.10
N ALA A 430 5.53 3.21 22.88
CA ALA A 430 4.99 3.38 24.23
C ALA A 430 5.60 2.34 25.17
N SER A 431 5.83 2.73 26.43
CA SER A 431 6.32 1.86 27.50
C SER A 431 5.93 2.44 28.86
N ASN A 432 5.63 1.58 29.83
CA ASN A 432 5.38 1.99 31.23
C ASN A 432 4.33 3.11 31.39
N GLY A 433 3.30 3.10 30.54
CA GLY A 433 2.18 4.05 30.60
C GLY A 433 2.39 5.39 29.90
N SER A 434 3.53 5.58 29.24
CA SER A 434 3.89 6.82 28.56
C SER A 434 4.40 6.57 27.14
N LEU A 435 4.30 7.60 26.29
CA LEU A 435 5.06 7.65 25.04
C LEU A 435 6.55 7.71 25.36
N THR A 436 7.38 7.04 24.57
CA THR A 436 8.84 7.19 24.72
C THR A 436 9.29 8.52 24.15
N ALA A 437 10.47 9.01 24.57
CA ALA A 437 10.96 10.36 24.23
C ALA A 437 10.92 10.68 22.72
N LYS A 438 11.21 9.70 21.86
CA LYS A 438 11.20 9.87 20.40
C LYS A 438 9.80 10.12 19.83
N TYR A 439 8.74 9.74 20.55
CA TYR A 439 7.36 9.76 20.11
C TYR A 439 6.46 10.74 20.86
N GLU A 440 7.01 11.54 21.80
CA GLU A 440 6.26 12.60 22.49
C GLU A 440 5.64 13.63 21.52
N TYR A 441 6.19 13.76 20.30
CA TYR A 441 5.62 14.63 19.26
C TYR A 441 4.19 14.20 18.85
N ILE A 442 3.80 12.94 19.04
CA ILE A 442 2.45 12.44 18.73
C ILE A 442 1.42 13.25 19.53
N GLN A 443 1.70 13.55 20.79
CA GLN A 443 0.83 14.36 21.63
C GLN A 443 0.63 15.77 21.04
N LYS A 444 1.71 16.40 20.57
CA LYS A 444 1.64 17.71 19.90
C LYS A 444 0.83 17.66 18.61
N LEU A 445 0.94 16.58 17.84
CA LEU A 445 0.15 16.38 16.62
C LEU A 445 -1.35 16.24 16.95
N ARG A 446 -1.70 15.53 18.03
CA ARG A 446 -3.09 15.41 18.51
C ARG A 446 -3.66 16.77 18.89
N GLU A 447 -2.95 17.51 19.75
CA GLU A 447 -3.36 18.85 20.21
C GLU A 447 -3.52 19.83 19.04
N SER A 448 -2.60 19.82 18.08
CA SER A 448 -2.69 20.65 16.88
C SER A 448 -3.90 20.32 16.01
N ARG A 449 -4.24 19.03 15.88
CA ARG A 449 -5.43 18.60 15.14
C ARG A 449 -6.72 19.03 15.86
N GLU A 450 -6.81 18.81 17.17
CA GLU A 450 -7.95 19.23 17.99
C GLU A 450 -8.15 20.75 17.93
N TYR A 451 -7.06 21.53 18.02
CA TYR A 451 -7.09 22.98 17.83
C TYR A 451 -7.60 23.35 16.43
N THR A 452 -7.12 22.69 15.38
CA THR A 452 -7.58 22.93 14.01
C THR A 452 -9.06 22.56 13.81
N GLN A 453 -9.51 21.45 14.39
CA GLN A 453 -10.91 21.03 14.36
C GLN A 453 -11.79 22.00 15.12
N SER A 454 -11.38 22.46 16.31
CA SER A 454 -12.12 23.45 17.09
C SER A 454 -12.22 24.81 16.39
N LEU A 455 -11.16 25.29 15.72
CA LEU A 455 -11.23 26.48 14.86
C LEU A 455 -12.19 26.30 13.69
N LYS A 456 -12.16 25.14 13.02
CA LYS A 456 -13.12 24.81 11.95
C LYS A 456 -14.55 24.82 12.49
N MET A 457 -14.80 24.21 13.65
CA MET A 457 -16.13 24.19 14.28
C MET A 457 -16.59 25.57 14.78
N ALA A 458 -15.67 26.42 15.26
CA ALA A 458 -15.98 27.78 15.69
C ALA A 458 -16.39 28.68 14.52
N ASN A 459 -15.88 28.39 13.31
CA ASN A 459 -16.20 29.11 12.08
C ASN A 459 -17.44 28.57 11.36
N LYS A 460 -18.06 27.48 11.84
CA LYS A 460 -19.28 26.92 11.23
C LYS A 460 -20.54 27.53 11.84
N LYS A 461 -21.50 27.90 10.99
CA LYS A 461 -22.85 28.29 11.40
C LYS A 461 -23.63 27.04 11.81
N ARG A 462 -24.07 26.98 13.06
CA ARG A 462 -24.87 25.87 13.58
C ARG A 462 -26.34 26.09 13.25
N VAL A 463 -26.98 25.09 12.66
CA VAL A 463 -28.40 25.10 12.31
C VAL A 463 -29.07 23.90 12.96
N LEU A 464 -30.05 24.15 13.83
CA LEU A 464 -30.93 23.11 14.36
C LEU A 464 -32.15 23.02 13.44
N LEU A 465 -32.32 21.89 12.76
CA LEU A 465 -33.47 21.62 11.91
C LEU A 465 -34.50 20.82 12.70
N LEU A 466 -35.61 21.46 13.06
CA LEU A 466 -36.75 20.82 13.72
C LEU A 466 -37.90 20.69 12.71
N GLY A 467 -38.29 19.47 12.37
CA GLY A 467 -39.42 19.24 11.48
C GLY A 467 -39.53 17.81 10.96
N SER A 468 -40.77 17.39 10.68
CA SER A 468 -41.10 16.07 10.12
C SER A 468 -41.89 16.21 8.82
N GLY A 469 -41.69 15.30 7.87
CA GLY A 469 -42.46 15.23 6.61
C GLY A 469 -41.61 15.46 5.35
N TYR A 470 -42.26 15.50 4.19
CA TYR A 470 -41.60 15.47 2.86
C TYR A 470 -40.71 16.68 2.51
N VAL A 471 -40.63 17.70 3.38
CA VAL A 471 -39.85 18.93 3.14
C VAL A 471 -38.49 18.90 3.84
N SER A 472 -38.26 18.00 4.80
CA SER A 472 -37.00 17.95 5.56
C SER A 472 -35.81 17.49 4.71
N GLY A 473 -36.00 16.52 3.81
CA GLY A 473 -34.95 16.01 2.92
C GLY A 473 -34.34 17.07 2.00
N PRO A 474 -35.14 17.79 1.19
CA PRO A 474 -34.63 18.85 0.32
C PRO A 474 -33.95 20.01 1.07
N VAL A 475 -34.42 20.34 2.28
CA VAL A 475 -33.81 21.37 3.13
C VAL A 475 -32.46 20.90 3.68
N LEU A 476 -32.35 19.62 4.06
CA LEU A 476 -31.09 19.03 4.49
C LEU A 476 -30.06 19.05 3.34
N GLU A 477 -30.46 18.61 2.14
CA GLU A 477 -29.61 18.66 0.94
C GLU A 477 -29.18 20.08 0.55
N TYR A 478 -30.05 21.08 0.76
CA TYR A 478 -29.70 22.46 0.47
C TYR A 478 -28.67 23.00 1.46
N LEU A 479 -28.87 22.75 2.76
CA LEU A 479 -27.99 23.25 3.82
C LEU A 479 -26.62 22.53 3.85
N THR A 480 -26.55 21.26 3.45
CA THR A 480 -25.28 20.51 3.39
C THR A 480 -24.39 20.89 2.20
N ARG A 481 -24.89 21.68 1.25
CA ARG A 481 -24.07 22.25 0.14
C ARG A 481 -23.06 23.29 0.61
N ASP A 482 -23.34 23.97 1.73
CA ASP A 482 -22.39 24.89 2.33
C ASP A 482 -21.59 24.16 3.41
N SER A 483 -20.30 23.94 3.13
CA SER A 483 -19.38 23.29 4.06
C SER A 483 -19.19 24.05 5.39
N ASN A 484 -19.62 25.31 5.46
CA ASN A 484 -19.61 26.13 6.67
C ASN A 484 -20.86 25.96 7.55
N ILE A 485 -21.82 25.11 7.17
CA ILE A 485 -23.02 24.86 7.97
C ILE A 485 -22.88 23.51 8.68
N ASP A 486 -23.16 23.49 9.98
CA ASP A 486 -23.22 22.29 10.80
C ASP A 486 -24.67 22.07 11.24
N ILE A 487 -25.27 20.94 10.85
CA ILE A 487 -26.72 20.70 11.00
C ILE A 487 -26.94 19.67 12.10
N THR A 488 -27.74 20.03 13.11
CA THR A 488 -28.31 19.08 14.06
C THR A 488 -29.77 18.86 13.71
N VAL A 489 -30.19 17.60 13.55
CA VAL A 489 -31.59 17.24 13.31
C VAL A 489 -32.21 16.86 14.64
N GLY A 490 -33.35 17.46 14.98
CA GLY A 490 -34.04 17.25 16.26
C GLY A 490 -35.54 17.12 16.13
#